data_AF-A0A4Q0RWH9-F1
#
_entry.id   AF-A0A4Q0RWH9-F1
#
_cell.length_a   1.000
_cell.length_b   1.000
_cell.length_c   1.000
_cell.angle_alpha   90.00
_cell.angle_beta   90.00
_cell.angle_gamma   90.00
#
_symmetry.space_group_name_H-M   'P 1'
#
loop_
_entity.id
_entity.type
_entity.pdbx_description
1 polymer ?
#
loop_
_entity_poly.entity_id
_entity_poly.type
_entity_poly.pdbx_seq_one_letter_code
_entity_poly.pdbx_strand_id
1 'polypeptide(L)' 'MMVQISQRAKAYLETARTLLRAAQTMTDSAIASQIKALADEYERRADKASYVDAAKAFAKSAER' A
#
# COMPACT_ATOMS: atom_id res chain seq x y z
N MET A 1 -9.29 17.70 0.57
CA MET A 1 -10.00 16.42 0.73
C MET A 1 -9.00 15.40 1.24
N MET A 2 -9.02 15.04 2.53
CA MET A 2 -8.19 13.94 3.02
C MET A 2 -8.85 12.64 2.56
N VAL A 3 -8.22 11.97 1.59
CA VAL A 3 -8.62 10.60 1.24
C VAL A 3 -8.40 9.77 2.50
N GLN A 4 -9.48 9.36 3.17
CA GLN A 4 -9.36 8.44 4.30
C GLN A 4 -8.86 7.12 3.73
N ILE A 5 -7.54 6.92 3.83
CA ILE A 5 -6.89 5.66 3.50
C ILE A 5 -7.48 4.62 4.46
N SER A 6 -8.04 3.55 3.90
CA SER A 6 -8.58 2.47 4.71
C SER A 6 -7.50 1.86 5.59
N GLN A 7 -7.86 1.32 6.75
CA GLN A 7 -6.87 0.69 7.64
C GLN A 7 -6.05 -0.39 6.92
N ARG A 8 -6.67 -1.08 5.96
CA ARG A 8 -6.00 -2.08 5.11
C ARG A 8 -5.00 -1.44 4.15
N ALA A 9 -5.37 -0.36 3.47
CA ALA A 9 -4.44 0.38 2.62
C ALA A 9 -3.28 0.97 3.42
N LYS A 10 -3.53 1.43 4.65
CA LYS A 10 -2.50 1.92 5.57
C LYS A 10 -1.50 0.81 5.95
N ALA A 11 -1.97 -0.39 6.28
CA ALA A 11 -1.10 -1.52 6.61
C ALA A 11 -0.20 -1.92 5.42
N TYR A 12 -0.73 -1.89 4.20
CA TYR A 12 0.07 -2.14 3.00
C TYR A 12 1.16 -1.07 2.79
N LEU A 13 0.84 0.22 2.98
CA LEU A 13 1.83 1.30 2.89
C LEU A 13 2.91 1.24 3.97
N GLU A 14 2.56 0.87 5.20
CA GLU A 14 3.53 0.70 6.28
C GLU A 14 4.50 -0.45 5.97
N THR A 15 3.99 -1.53 5.37
CA THR A 15 4.82 -2.64 4.92
C THR A 15 5.75 -2.21 3.79
N ALA A 16 5.25 -1.51 2.77
CA ALA A 16 6.06 -0.97 1.68
C ALA A 16 7.19 -0.07 2.19
N ARG A 17 6.89 0.86 3.12
CA ARG A 17 7.92 1.71 3.77
C ARG A 17 8.97 0.93 4.54
N THR A 18 8.58 -0.19 5.16
CA THR A 18 9.51 -1.05 5.90
C THR A 18 10.43 -1.78 4.94
N LEU A 19 9.90 -2.31 3.84
CA LEU A 19 10.66 -2.92 2.75
C LEU A 19 11.63 -1.92 2.10
N LEU A 20 11.19 -0.69 1.80
CA LEU A 20 12.07 0.32 1.22
C LEU A 20 13.25 0.68 2.14
N ARG A 21 13.02 0.76 3.46
CA ARG A 21 14.11 0.96 4.42
C ARG A 21 15.07 -0.22 4.44
N ALA A 22 14.56 -1.46 4.40
CA ALA A 22 15.40 -2.65 4.30
C ALA A 22 16.23 -2.66 3.00
N ALA A 23 15.64 -2.25 1.88
CA ALA A 23 16.34 -2.13 0.60
C ALA A 23 17.46 -1.06 0.63
N GLN A 24 17.25 0.06 1.34
CA GLN A 24 18.26 1.12 1.50
C GLN A 24 19.46 0.67 2.33
N THR A 25 19.25 -0.21 3.31
CA THR A 25 20.32 -0.77 4.14
C THR A 25 20.99 -2.01 3.52
N MET A 26 20.48 -2.49 2.39
CA MET A 26 20.96 -3.72 1.75
C MET A 26 22.18 -3.44 0.88
N THR A 27 23.30 -4.11 1.18
CA THR A 27 24.55 -3.98 0.41
C THR A 27 24.47 -4.70 -0.93
N ASP A 28 23.74 -5.82 -1.00
CA ASP A 28 23.54 -6.55 -2.24
C ASP A 28 22.50 -5.83 -3.12
N SER A 29 22.95 -5.37 -4.28
CA SER A 29 22.13 -4.62 -5.23
C SER A 29 20.99 -5.45 -5.86
N ALA A 30 21.17 -6.76 -6.02
CA ALA A 30 20.15 -7.65 -6.56
C ALA A 30 19.05 -7.90 -5.51
N ILE A 31 19.43 -8.09 -4.25
CA ILE A 31 18.49 -8.22 -3.14
C ILE A 31 17.76 -6.89 -2.90
N ALA A 32 18.47 -5.75 -2.92
CA ALA A 32 17.86 -4.43 -2.79
C ALA A 32 16.81 -4.18 -3.89
N SER A 33 17.10 -4.61 -5.12
CA SER A 33 16.16 -4.50 -6.26
C SER A 33 14.93 -5.38 -6.08
N GLN A 34 15.08 -6.61 -5.58
CA GLN A 34 13.95 -7.50 -5.26
C GLN A 34 13.07 -6.92 -4.14
N ILE A 35 13.67 -6.36 -3.10
CA ILE A 35 12.93 -5.74 -2.00
C ILE A 35 12.17 -4.50 -2.49
N LYS A 36 12.75 -3.70 -3.38
CA LYS A 36 12.05 -2.59 -4.04
C LYS A 36 10.85 -3.05 -4.85
N ALA A 37 11.01 -4.10 -5.66
CA ALA A 37 9.90 -4.66 -6.43
C ALA A 37 8.75 -5.16 -5.53
N LEU A 38 9.09 -5.72 -4.35
CA LEU A 38 8.09 -6.07 -3.34
C LEU A 38 7.41 -4.83 -2.75
N ALA A 39 8.16 -3.78 -2.41
CA ALA A 39 7.58 -2.53 -1.93
C ALA A 39 6.60 -1.93 -2.93
N ASP A 40 6.97 -1.86 -4.21
CA ASP A 40 6.12 -1.33 -5.29
C ASP A 40 4.82 -2.15 -5.45
N GLU A 41 4.90 -3.46 -5.28
CA GLU A 41 3.71 -4.33 -5.29
C GLU A 41 2.77 -4.02 -4.10
N TYR A 42 3.34 -3.75 -2.92
CA TYR A 42 2.54 -3.39 -1.74
C TYR A 42 1.90 -2.00 -1.86
N GLU A 43 2.57 -1.03 -2.50
CA GLU A 43 1.96 0.27 -2.82
C GLU A 43 0.77 0.10 -3.77
N ARG A 44 0.92 -0.68 -4.85
CA ARG A 44 -0.19 -0.97 -5.77
C ARG A 44 -1.37 -1.67 -5.08
N ARG A 45 -1.10 -2.51 -4.08
CA ARG A 45 -2.16 -3.14 -3.27
C ARG A 45 -2.84 -2.17 -2.32
N ALA A 46 -2.11 -1.19 -1.79
CA ALA A 46 -2.68 -0.12 -0.99
C ALA A 46 -3.67 0.72 -1.81
N ASP A 47 -3.29 1.10 -3.03
CA ASP A 47 -4.16 1.87 -3.93
C ASP A 47 -5.45 1.11 -4.27
N LYS A 48 -5.32 -0.17 -4.61
CA LYS A 48 -6.47 -1.04 -4.87
C LYS A 48 -7.38 -1.18 -3.64
N ALA A 49 -6.79 -1.36 -2.45
CA ALA A 49 -7.56 -1.46 -1.22
C ALA A 49 -8.31 -0.16 -0.92
N SER A 50 -7.67 1.00 -1.11
CA SER A 50 -8.31 2.30 -0.94
C SER A 50 -9.49 2.48 -1.90
N TYR A 51 -9.36 2.02 -3.15
CA TYR A 51 -10.43 2.10 -4.15
C TYR A 51 -11.62 1.18 -3.82
N VAL A 52 -11.36 -0.06 -3.43
CA VAL A 52 -12.40 -1.04 -3.07
C VAL A 52 -13.18 -0.59 -1.83
N ASP A 53 -12.48 -0.06 -0.83
CA ASP A 53 -13.15 0.42 0.39
C ASP A 53 -13.93 1.72 0.14
N ALA A 54 -13.44 2.61 -0.74
CA ALA A 54 -14.21 3.76 -1.20
C ALA A 54 -15.50 3.32 -1.92
N ALA A 55 -15.40 2.35 -2.85
CA ALA A 55 -16.57 1.82 -3.57
C ALA A 55 -17.62 1.21 -2.64
N LYS A 56 -17.20 0.47 -1.59
CA LYS A 56 -18.10 -0.05 -0.56
C LYS A 56 -18.75 1.05 0.27
N ALA A 57 -17.99 2.09 0.64
CA ALA A 57 -18.52 3.22 1.38
C ALA A 57 -19.57 3.99 0.56
N PHE A 58 -19.35 4.17 -0.74
CA PHE A 58 -20.33 4.76 -1.65
C PHE A 58 -21.60 3.92 -1.77
N ALA A 59 -21.47 2.59 -1.94
CA ALA A 59 -22.62 1.68 -2.01
C ALA A 59 -23.48 1.74 -0.73
N LYS A 60 -22.85 1.68 0.45
CA LYS A 60 -23.55 1.78 1.75
C LYS A 60 -24.25 3.12 1.97
N SER A 61 -23.76 4.19 1.33
CA SER A 61 -24.37 5.52 1.42
C SER A 61 -25.59 5.67 0.50
N ALA A 62 -25.62 4.93 -0.61
CA ALA A 62 -26.73 4.94 -1.58
C ALA A 62 -27.93 4.07 -1.14
N GLU A 63 -27.75 3.20 -0.13
CA GLU A 63 -28.79 2.36 0.47
C GLU A 63 -29.45 3.03 1.71
N ARG A 64 -29.06 4.26 2.06
CA ARG A 64 -29.68 5.07 3.12
C ARG A 64 -30.69 6.05 2.54
#